data_AF-A0A421NUQ7-F1
#
_entry.id   AF-A0A421NUQ7-F1
#
_cell.length_a   1.000
_cell.length_b   1.000
_cell.length_c   1.000
_cell.angle_alpha   90.00
_cell.angle_beta   90.00
_cell.angle_gamma   90.00
#
_symmetry.space_group_name_H-M   'P 1'
#
loop_
_entity.id
_entity.type
_entity.pdbx_description
1 polymer ?
#
loop_
_entity_poly.entity_id
_entity_poly.type
_entity_poly.pdbx_seq_one_letter_code
_entity_poly.pdbx_strand_id
1 'polypeptide(L)'
;MNLNLKNINYTSIFLFIIFLFFIFINYFIKSNLVYAGQVYSEIKKTDSSEQLFDSSETKIEFLRSKIDDLSRKRNSILKEINRIEETLSFHLKIRSKKNPNVSERNSSFLKFQISFLKEKKSFLKKNLEQINLEQIDLEIQLRKKIYSLKK
;
A
#
# COMPACT_ATOMS: atom_id res chain seq x y z
N MET A 1 42.42 -33.01 -1.83
CA MET A 1 43.52 -32.10 -1.41
C MET A 1 43.29 -31.82 0.07
N ASN A 2 44.04 -32.48 0.94
CA ASN A 2 43.77 -32.56 2.38
C ASN A 2 44.54 -31.41 3.07
N LEU A 3 43.84 -30.33 3.44
CA LEU A 3 44.46 -29.19 4.11
C LEU A 3 44.62 -29.50 5.60
N ASN A 4 45.79 -30.04 5.95
CA ASN A 4 46.28 -30.15 7.32
C ASN A 4 46.47 -28.73 7.92
N LEU A 5 45.41 -28.20 8.52
CA LEU A 5 45.43 -26.97 9.31
C LEU A 5 46.03 -27.26 10.69
N LYS A 6 47.35 -27.45 10.73
CA LYS A 6 48.11 -27.56 11.97
C LYS A 6 48.38 -26.15 12.53
N ASN A 7 47.97 -25.94 13.78
CA ASN A 7 48.36 -24.84 14.68
C ASN A 7 48.35 -23.42 14.09
N ILE A 8 47.17 -22.90 13.79
CA ILE A 8 47.01 -21.44 13.66
C ILE A 8 46.80 -20.87 15.06
N ASN A 9 47.75 -20.08 15.54
CA ASN A 9 47.61 -19.37 16.81
C ASN A 9 46.40 -18.43 16.73
N TYR A 10 45.44 -18.57 17.65
CA TYR A 10 44.20 -17.78 17.68
C TYR A 10 44.43 -16.26 17.58
N THR A 11 45.58 -15.77 18.05
CA THR A 11 46.03 -14.38 17.91
C THR A 11 46.22 -13.93 16.46
N SER A 12 46.69 -14.80 15.58
CA SER A 12 46.85 -14.50 14.14
C SER A 12 45.50 -14.36 13.44
N ILE A 13 44.55 -15.23 13.74
CA ILE A 13 43.18 -15.15 13.18
C ILE A 13 42.49 -13.89 13.69
N PHE A 14 42.63 -13.59 14.98
CA PHE A 14 42.05 -12.39 15.57
C PHE A 14 42.61 -11.10 14.95
N LEU A 15 43.93 -11.01 14.73
CA LEU A 15 44.55 -9.88 14.04
C LEU A 15 44.08 -9.76 12.59
N PHE A 16 43.86 -10.88 11.91
CA PHE A 16 43.33 -10.89 10.55
C PHE A 16 41.88 -10.39 10.48
N ILE A 17 41.05 -10.75 11.45
CA ILE A 17 39.67 -10.25 11.58
C ILE A 17 39.67 -8.74 11.83
N ILE A 18 40.53 -8.24 12.73
CA ILE A 18 40.67 -6.79 12.98
C ILE A 18 41.13 -6.06 11.72
N PHE A 19 42.09 -6.62 10.98
CA PHE A 19 42.56 -6.04 9.72
C PHE A 19 41.45 -5.93 8.66
N LEU A 20 40.65 -6.98 8.51
CA LEU A 20 39.46 -6.97 7.65
C LEU A 20 38.43 -5.92 8.08
N PHE A 21 38.25 -5.75 9.39
CA PHE A 21 37.33 -4.74 9.94
C PHE A 21 37.82 -3.32 9.62
N PHE A 22 39.13 -3.05 9.70
CA PHE A 22 39.72 -1.77 9.29
C PHE A 22 39.58 -1.50 7.78
N ILE A 23 39.69 -2.52 6.93
CA ILE A 23 39.44 -2.40 5.49
C ILE A 23 37.97 -2.08 5.24
N PHE A 24 37.04 -2.79 5.90
CA PHE A 24 35.61 -2.55 5.76
C PHE A 24 35.22 -1.15 6.20
N ILE A 25 35.71 -0.71 7.36
CA ILE A 25 35.52 0.65 7.87
C ILE A 25 36.10 1.67 6.88
N ASN A 26 37.33 1.51 6.39
CA ASN A 26 37.91 2.44 5.42
C ASN A 26 37.15 2.49 4.10
N TYR A 27 36.64 1.35 3.62
CA TYR A 27 35.85 1.29 2.40
C TYR A 27 34.49 1.99 2.59
N PHE A 28 33.81 1.75 3.71
CA PHE A 28 32.52 2.38 4.04
C PHE A 28 32.66 3.89 4.31
N ILE A 29 33.74 4.30 4.98
CA ILE A 29 34.03 5.70 5.30
C ILE A 29 34.45 6.47 4.04
N LYS A 30 35.22 5.87 3.11
CA LYS A 30 35.56 6.51 1.82
C LYS A 30 34.34 6.72 0.90
N SER A 31 33.25 5.97 1.08
CA SER A 31 32.01 6.21 0.34
C SER A 31 31.15 7.38 0.87
N ASN A 32 31.54 8.05 1.97
CA ASN A 32 30.77 9.20 2.50
C ASN A 32 31.63 10.34 3.10
N LEU A 33 32.92 10.42 2.76
CA LEU A 33 33.80 11.52 3.21
C LEU A 33 34.34 12.31 2.02
N VAL A 34 33.73 13.46 1.76
CA VAL A 34 34.31 14.52 0.92
C VAL A 34 35.28 15.32 1.80
N TYR A 35 36.58 15.05 1.65
CA TYR A 35 37.63 15.96 2.11
C TYR A 35 37.86 17.02 1.03
N ALA A 36 37.31 18.22 1.23
CA ALA A 36 37.63 19.39 0.44
C ALA A 36 38.88 20.07 1.04
N GLY A 37 40.06 19.53 0.71
CA GLY A 37 41.31 20.29 0.81
C GLY A 37 41.34 21.47 -0.18
N GLN A 38 42.44 22.23 -0.15
CA GLN A 38 42.70 23.54 -0.78
C GLN A 38 42.63 23.64 -2.33
N VAL A 39 41.90 22.77 -3.01
CA VAL A 39 41.65 22.92 -4.46
C VAL A 39 40.16 22.90 -4.69
N TYR A 40 39.65 24.06 -5.09
CA TYR A 40 38.28 24.26 -5.54
C TYR A 40 37.91 23.19 -6.57
N SER A 41 36.93 22.34 -6.23
CA SER A 41 36.14 21.65 -7.23
C SER A 41 34.98 22.58 -7.61
N GLU A 42 34.93 23.00 -8.87
CA GLU A 42 33.71 23.56 -9.43
C GLU A 42 32.57 22.59 -9.15
N ILE A 43 31.58 23.05 -8.39
CA ILE A 43 30.31 22.35 -8.26
C ILE A 43 29.73 22.34 -9.67
N LYS A 44 29.89 21.23 -10.38
CA LYS A 44 29.07 20.95 -11.55
C LYS A 44 27.62 21.00 -11.08
N LYS A 45 26.88 22.00 -11.57
CA LYS A 45 25.43 21.95 -11.55
C LYS A 45 24.98 20.67 -12.26
N THR A 46 23.77 20.23 -11.89
CA THR A 46 22.89 19.24 -12.55
C THR A 46 23.27 17.76 -12.44
N ASP A 47 22.55 17.07 -11.56
CA ASP A 47 22.05 15.67 -11.68
C ASP A 47 21.15 15.32 -10.48
N SER A 48 21.44 15.88 -9.30
CA SER A 48 20.68 15.58 -8.08
C SER A 48 19.26 16.17 -8.06
N SER A 49 19.05 17.31 -8.73
CA SER A 49 17.73 17.94 -8.82
C SER A 49 16.81 17.16 -9.77
N GLU A 50 17.31 16.77 -10.94
CA GLU A 50 16.56 15.96 -11.93
C GLU A 50 16.09 14.65 -11.31
N GLN A 51 16.99 13.95 -10.61
CA GLN A 51 16.67 12.70 -9.92
C GLN A 51 15.64 12.87 -8.78
N LEU A 52 15.64 14.02 -8.09
CA LEU A 52 14.64 14.35 -7.06
C LEU A 52 13.27 14.74 -7.66
N PHE A 53 13.27 15.43 -8.81
CA PHE A 53 12.07 15.75 -9.57
C PHE A 53 11.42 14.47 -10.12
N ASP A 54 12.19 13.58 -10.72
CA ASP A 54 11.73 12.27 -11.22
C ASP A 54 11.15 11.40 -10.09
N SER A 55 11.81 11.38 -8.93
CA SER A 55 11.29 10.69 -7.73
C SER A 55 9.97 11.28 -7.22
N SER A 56 9.77 12.58 -7.39
CA SER A 56 8.56 13.26 -6.92
C SER A 56 7.40 13.09 -7.88
N GLU A 57 7.67 13.13 -9.18
CA GLU A 57 6.70 12.87 -10.25
C GLU A 57 6.17 11.43 -10.19
N THR A 58 7.06 10.45 -10.08
CA THR A 58 6.68 9.03 -9.90
C THR A 58 5.81 8.81 -8.66
N LYS A 59 6.08 9.50 -7.54
CA LYS A 59 5.24 9.44 -6.33
C LYS A 59 3.87 10.08 -6.53
N ILE A 60 3.77 11.14 -7.32
CA ILE A 60 2.50 11.80 -7.67
C ILE A 60 1.66 10.89 -8.55
N GLU A 61 2.26 10.29 -9.58
CA GLU A 61 1.59 9.36 -10.47
C GLU A 61 1.09 8.12 -9.71
N PHE A 62 1.91 7.58 -8.81
CA PHE A 62 1.51 6.49 -7.93
C PHE A 62 0.30 6.83 -7.05
N LEU A 63 0.27 8.03 -6.45
CA LEU A 63 -0.88 8.47 -5.65
C LEU A 63 -2.14 8.65 -6.52
N ARG A 64 -2.02 9.19 -7.73
CA ARG A 64 -3.13 9.31 -8.68
C ARG A 64 -3.69 7.94 -9.06
N SER A 65 -2.82 7.00 -9.42
CA SER A 65 -3.22 5.63 -9.75
C SER A 65 -3.97 4.97 -8.60
N LYS A 66 -3.53 5.14 -7.35
CA LYS A 66 -4.27 4.63 -6.18
C LYS A 66 -5.64 5.25 -6.03
N ILE A 67 -5.77 6.56 -6.21
CA ILE A 67 -7.06 7.26 -6.16
C ILE A 67 -8.01 6.75 -7.26
N ASP A 68 -7.49 6.52 -8.46
CA ASP A 68 -8.27 5.99 -9.58
C ASP A 68 -8.75 4.55 -9.31
N ASP A 69 -7.88 3.70 -8.76
CA ASP A 69 -8.23 2.33 -8.38
C ASP A 69 -9.28 2.28 -7.27
N LEU A 70 -9.15 3.14 -6.24
CA LEU A 70 -10.18 3.29 -5.21
C LEU A 70 -11.50 3.78 -5.80
N SER A 71 -11.46 4.71 -6.75
CA SER A 71 -12.65 5.21 -7.45
C SER A 71 -13.36 4.09 -8.24
N ARG A 72 -12.60 3.23 -8.91
CA ARG A 72 -13.13 2.04 -9.60
C ARG A 72 -13.76 1.05 -8.62
N LYS A 73 -13.08 0.79 -7.49
CA LYS A 73 -13.57 -0.10 -6.42
C LYS A 73 -14.88 0.43 -5.82
N ARG A 74 -14.96 1.73 -5.53
CA ARG A 74 -16.17 2.41 -5.06
C ARG A 74 -17.33 2.20 -6.02
N ASN A 75 -17.10 2.41 -7.32
CA ASN A 75 -18.14 2.23 -8.34
C ASN A 75 -18.60 0.77 -8.45
N SER A 76 -17.70 -0.20 -8.28
CA SER A 76 -18.05 -1.62 -8.23
C SER A 76 -18.94 -1.95 -7.03
N ILE A 77 -18.59 -1.47 -5.84
CA ILE A 77 -19.37 -1.67 -4.62
C ILE A 77 -20.76 -1.02 -4.74
N LEU A 78 -20.86 0.19 -5.30
CA LEU A 78 -22.14 0.85 -5.55
C LEU A 78 -23.06 0.02 -6.46
N LYS A 79 -22.51 -0.54 -7.54
CA LYS A 79 -23.27 -1.45 -8.43
C LYS A 79 -23.76 -2.68 -7.67
N GLU A 80 -22.95 -3.24 -6.79
CA GLU A 80 -23.35 -4.40 -5.99
C GLU A 80 -24.45 -4.05 -4.97
N ILE A 81 -24.36 -2.89 -4.31
CA ILE A 81 -25.41 -2.41 -3.41
C ILE A 81 -26.74 -2.27 -4.15
N ASN A 82 -26.74 -1.67 -5.34
CA ASN A 82 -27.95 -1.51 -6.15
C ASN A 82 -28.57 -2.87 -6.51
N ARG A 83 -27.76 -3.85 -6.93
CA ARG A 83 -28.23 -5.23 -7.18
C ARG A 83 -28.86 -5.89 -5.96
N ILE A 84 -28.25 -5.69 -4.79
CA ILE A 84 -28.79 -6.19 -3.52
C ILE A 84 -30.12 -5.51 -3.20
N GLU A 85 -30.26 -4.20 -3.45
CA GLU A 85 -31.51 -3.47 -3.24
C GLU A 85 -32.65 -3.99 -4.13
N GLU A 86 -32.38 -4.22 -5.41
CA GLU A 86 -33.34 -4.83 -6.35
C GLU A 86 -33.78 -6.22 -5.88
N THR A 87 -32.79 -7.06 -5.52
CA THR A 87 -33.03 -8.43 -5.04
C THR A 87 -33.85 -8.42 -3.75
N LEU A 88 -33.52 -7.53 -2.82
CA LEU A 88 -34.23 -7.40 -1.55
C LEU A 88 -35.66 -6.90 -1.77
N SER A 89 -35.87 -5.96 -2.68
CA SER A 89 -37.21 -5.50 -3.09
C SER A 89 -38.05 -6.66 -3.65
N PHE A 90 -37.46 -7.50 -4.49
CA PHE A 90 -38.11 -8.71 -5.01
C PHE A 90 -38.51 -9.68 -3.90
N HIS A 91 -37.60 -10.01 -2.97
CA HIS A 91 -37.91 -10.90 -1.85
C HIS A 91 -38.97 -10.33 -0.90
N LEU A 92 -38.95 -9.02 -0.66
CA LEU A 92 -39.98 -8.35 0.14
C LEU A 92 -41.36 -8.40 -0.53
N LYS A 93 -41.44 -8.26 -1.85
CA LYS A 93 -42.69 -8.43 -2.61
C LYS A 93 -43.24 -9.86 -2.52
N ILE A 94 -42.37 -10.88 -2.55
CA ILE A 94 -42.79 -12.28 -2.32
C ILE A 94 -43.34 -12.43 -0.91
N ARG A 95 -42.66 -11.86 0.08
CA ARG A 95 -43.07 -11.93 1.48
C ARG A 95 -44.40 -11.21 1.75
N SER A 96 -44.72 -10.13 1.05
CA SER A 96 -45.99 -9.40 1.21
C SER A 96 -47.17 -10.10 0.54
N LYS A 97 -46.93 -10.85 -0.54
CA LYS A 97 -47.95 -11.63 -1.28
C LYS A 97 -48.27 -13.00 -0.64
N LYS A 98 -47.82 -13.27 0.58
CA LYS A 98 -47.77 -14.62 1.13
C LYS A 98 -49.19 -15.22 1.27
N ASN A 99 -49.41 -16.33 0.58
CA ASN A 99 -50.61 -17.16 0.70
C ASN A 99 -50.57 -17.93 2.04
N PRO A 100 -51.69 -18.09 2.77
CA PRO A 100 -51.73 -18.81 4.04
C PRO A 100 -51.28 -20.29 3.93
N ASN A 101 -51.28 -20.87 2.72
CA ASN A 101 -50.87 -22.25 2.45
C ASN A 101 -49.37 -22.46 2.16
N VAL A 102 -48.52 -21.45 2.36
CA VAL A 102 -47.06 -21.58 2.12
C VAL A 102 -46.40 -22.29 3.30
N SER A 103 -45.63 -23.35 3.03
CA SER A 103 -44.91 -24.11 4.06
C SER A 103 -44.00 -23.23 4.94
N GLU A 104 -43.94 -23.54 6.24
CA GLU A 104 -43.07 -22.83 7.19
C GLU A 104 -41.60 -22.84 6.76
N ARG A 105 -41.15 -23.94 6.15
CA ARG A 105 -39.78 -24.08 5.62
C ARG A 105 -39.46 -23.02 4.58
N ASN A 106 -40.37 -22.78 3.62
CA ASN A 106 -40.20 -21.74 2.60
C ASN A 106 -40.21 -20.32 3.20
N SER A 107 -41.01 -20.11 4.25
CA SER A 107 -41.02 -18.85 5.00
C SER A 107 -39.71 -18.58 5.73
N SER A 108 -39.14 -19.61 6.37
CA SER A 108 -37.91 -19.50 7.13
C SER A 108 -36.71 -19.19 6.23
N PHE A 109 -36.63 -19.85 5.07
CA PHE A 109 -35.58 -19.64 4.09
C PHE A 109 -35.63 -18.23 3.49
N LEU A 110 -36.81 -17.74 3.10
CA LEU A 110 -36.97 -16.38 2.60
C LEU A 110 -36.60 -15.32 3.66
N LYS A 111 -36.94 -15.56 4.93
CA LYS A 111 -36.54 -14.68 6.04
C LYS A 111 -35.02 -14.65 6.21
N PHE A 112 -34.36 -15.81 6.11
CA PHE A 112 -32.91 -15.92 6.13
C PHE A 112 -32.27 -15.13 4.98
N GLN A 113 -32.73 -15.34 3.75
CA GLN A 113 -32.23 -14.61 2.57
C GLN A 113 -32.35 -13.09 2.73
N ILE A 114 -33.50 -12.60 3.21
CA ILE A 114 -33.70 -11.17 3.46
C ILE A 114 -32.71 -10.65 4.53
N SER A 115 -32.51 -11.40 5.61
CA SER A 115 -31.57 -11.03 6.68
C SER A 115 -30.14 -10.95 6.15
N PHE A 116 -29.71 -11.99 5.43
CA PHE A 116 -28.38 -12.06 4.83
C PHE A 116 -28.12 -10.90 3.85
N LEU A 117 -29.08 -10.58 2.97
CA LEU A 117 -28.95 -9.47 2.03
C LEU A 117 -28.85 -8.11 2.76
N LYS A 118 -29.60 -7.91 3.85
CA LYS A 118 -29.51 -6.69 4.67
C LYS A 118 -28.13 -6.55 5.32
N GLU A 119 -27.61 -7.63 5.88
CA GLU A 119 -26.30 -7.66 6.50
C GLU A 119 -25.19 -7.39 5.48
N LYS A 120 -25.22 -8.07 4.33
CA LYS A 120 -24.30 -7.84 3.22
C LYS A 120 -24.32 -6.39 2.75
N LYS A 121 -25.52 -5.81 2.58
CA LYS A 121 -25.67 -4.39 2.22
C LYS A 121 -25.04 -3.46 3.27
N SER A 122 -25.26 -3.72 4.56
CA SER A 122 -24.67 -2.92 5.65
C SER A 122 -23.14 -3.00 5.63
N PHE A 123 -22.59 -4.19 5.45
CA PHE A 123 -21.16 -4.41 5.32
C PHE A 123 -20.56 -3.64 4.13
N LEU A 124 -21.18 -3.72 2.94
CA LEU A 124 -20.73 -2.98 1.76
C LEU A 124 -20.79 -1.46 1.95
N LYS A 125 -21.79 -0.93 2.67
CA LYS A 125 -21.86 0.49 3.01
C LYS A 125 -20.70 0.93 3.90
N LYS A 126 -20.37 0.17 4.93
CA LYS A 126 -19.20 0.44 5.79
C LYS A 126 -17.90 0.44 5.00
N ASN A 127 -17.74 -0.53 4.08
CA ASN A 127 -16.57 -0.57 3.21
C ASN A 127 -16.48 0.66 2.29
N LEU A 128 -17.63 1.16 1.82
CA LEU A 128 -17.70 2.35 0.98
C LEU A 128 -17.28 3.61 1.75
N GLU A 129 -17.72 3.74 3.00
CA GLU A 129 -17.28 4.81 3.91
C GLU A 129 -15.76 4.78 4.12
N GLN A 130 -15.20 3.59 4.36
CA GLN A 130 -13.76 3.42 4.53
C GLN A 130 -12.98 3.81 3.26
N ILE A 131 -13.44 3.38 2.09
CA ILE A 131 -12.83 3.74 0.80
C ILE A 131 -12.88 5.25 0.58
N ASN A 132 -14.00 5.90 0.92
CA ASN A 132 -14.11 7.36 0.78
C ASN A 132 -13.12 8.09 1.69
N LEU A 133 -12.95 7.64 2.94
CA LEU A 133 -11.97 8.23 3.86
C LEU A 133 -10.54 8.05 3.35
N GLU A 134 -10.19 6.86 2.85
CA GLU A 134 -8.89 6.58 2.26
C GLU A 134 -8.63 7.44 1.01
N GLN A 135 -9.63 7.61 0.15
CA GLN A 135 -9.54 8.46 -1.03
C GLN A 135 -9.30 9.93 -0.65
N ILE A 136 -10.03 10.45 0.33
CA ILE A 136 -9.84 11.82 0.83
C ILE A 136 -8.42 12.01 1.37
N ASP A 137 -7.92 11.05 2.16
CA ASP A 137 -6.56 11.14 2.71
C ASP A 137 -5.50 11.16 1.60
N LEU A 138 -5.61 10.27 0.60
CA LEU A 138 -4.69 10.25 -0.54
C LEU A 138 -4.76 11.53 -1.37
N GLU A 139 -5.95 12.10 -1.56
CA GLU A 139 -6.11 13.40 -2.24
C GLU A 139 -5.44 14.54 -1.47
N ILE A 140 -5.54 14.54 -0.13
CA ILE A 140 -4.83 15.51 0.72
C ILE A 140 -3.33 15.33 0.60
N GLN A 141 -2.81 14.09 0.65
CA GLN A 141 -1.39 13.80 0.45
C GLN A 141 -0.88 14.27 -0.92
N LEU A 142 -1.67 14.01 -1.97
CA LEU A 142 -1.37 14.46 -3.33
C LEU A 142 -1.29 15.99 -3.42
N ARG A 143 -2.27 16.70 -2.85
CA ARG A 143 -2.28 18.18 -2.83
C ARG A 143 -1.07 18.74 -2.09
N LYS A 144 -0.70 18.17 -0.94
CA LYS A 144 0.48 18.58 -0.17
C LYS A 144 1.76 18.42 -1.00
N LYS A 145 1.92 17.29 -1.68
CA LYS A 145 3.08 17.05 -2.56
C LYS A 145 3.15 18.01 -3.75
N ILE A 146 2.03 18.27 -4.42
CA ILE A 146 1.98 19.23 -5.53
C ILE A 146 2.35 20.63 -5.04
N TYR A 147 1.86 21.04 -3.86
CA TYR A 147 2.20 22.34 -3.28
C TYR A 147 3.68 22.44 -2.90
N SER A 148 4.28 21.39 -2.33
CA SER A 148 5.70 21.40 -1.99
C SER A 148 6.62 21.49 -3.22
N LEU A 149 6.18 21.05 -4.40
CA LEU A 149 6.95 21.15 -5.64
C LEU A 149 6.83 22.53 -6.32
N LYS A 150 5.82 23.33 -5.96
CA LYS A 150 5.62 24.68 -6.49
C LYS A 150 6.40 25.76 -5.73
N LYS A 151 7.02 25.39 -4.60
CA LYS A 151 7.73 26.29 -3.69
C LYS A 151 9.23 26.13 -3.87
#